data_AF-A0A383C3Z9-F1
#
_entry.id   AF-A0A383C3Z9-F1
#
_cell.length_a   1.000
_cell.length_b   1.000
_cell.length_c   1.000
_cell.angle_alpha   90.00
_cell.angle_beta   90.00
_cell.angle_gamma   90.00
#
_symmetry.space_group_name_H-M   'P 1'
#
loop_
_entity.id
_entity.type
_entity.pdbx_description
1 polymer ?
#
loop_
_entity_poly.entity_id
_entity_poly.type
_entity_poly.pdbx_seq_one_letter_code
_entity_poly.pdbx_strand_id
1 'polypeptide(L)'
;AYDSMDDLFEGLNTMGADFPIPGLELNDEFDDCITDHLMEEEDLDDCFGIGGTTVSVFPNGNSRRCGERLVILTDKLVDERGWAWAELKEFLCEYLSRCRPPVIRIQFHGSRHSMQALGLMKGSANIGAAKRFDEAVDWVNASKQMAPPILFTLDFWYGHPLRKDRLFLV
;
A
#
# COMPACT_ATOMS: atom_id res chain seq x y z
N ALA A 1 -3.16 2.73 12.91
CA ALA A 1 -3.78 1.81 11.91
C ALA A 1 -5.28 1.68 12.17
N TYR A 2 -6.08 1.75 11.12
CA TYR A 2 -7.54 1.63 11.17
C TYR A 2 -7.99 0.36 10.45
N ASP A 3 -8.91 -0.37 11.07
CA ASP A 3 -9.38 -1.69 10.62
C ASP A 3 -10.57 -1.59 9.65
N SER A 4 -11.12 -0.40 9.43
CA SER A 4 -12.14 -0.10 8.43
C SER A 4 -12.01 1.31 7.86
N MET A 5 -12.66 1.58 6.73
CA MET A 5 -12.71 2.93 6.14
C MET A 5 -13.48 3.91 7.04
N ASP A 6 -14.53 3.43 7.71
CA ASP A 6 -15.33 4.22 8.64
C ASP A 6 -14.52 4.63 9.89
N ASP A 7 -13.73 3.71 10.45
CA ASP A 7 -12.85 4.03 11.59
C ASP A 7 -11.77 5.05 11.21
N LEU A 8 -11.25 4.97 9.98
CA LEU A 8 -10.30 5.94 9.44
C LEU A 8 -10.96 7.32 9.32
N PHE A 9 -12.16 7.41 8.75
CA PHE A 9 -12.88 8.67 8.64
C PHE A 9 -13.20 9.30 10.00
N GLU A 10 -13.60 8.49 10.99
CA GLU A 10 -13.86 8.97 12.35
C GLU A 10 -12.59 9.49 13.04
N GLY A 11 -11.48 8.76 12.92
CA GLY A 11 -10.17 9.17 13.45
C GLY A 11 -9.64 10.46 12.82
N LEU A 12 -9.77 10.61 11.50
CA LEU A 12 -9.31 11.79 10.77
C LEU A 12 -10.14 13.04 11.05
N ASN A 13 -11.47 12.90 11.15
CA ASN A 13 -12.36 13.99 11.55
C ASN A 13 -12.02 14.50 12.97
N THR A 14 -11.62 13.61 13.86
CA THR A 14 -11.23 13.95 15.24
C THR A 14 -9.89 14.72 15.30
N MET A 15 -8.99 14.51 14.33
CA MET A 15 -7.68 15.16 14.26
C MET A 15 -7.69 16.52 13.55
N GLY A 16 -8.83 16.97 13.02
CA GLY A 16 -8.93 18.25 12.29
C GLY A 16 -8.05 18.30 11.04
N ALA A 17 -7.76 17.13 10.44
CA ALA A 17 -7.02 17.05 9.20
C ALA A 17 -7.80 17.74 8.08
N ASP A 18 -7.16 18.62 7.32
CA ASP A 18 -7.76 19.26 6.15
C ASP A 18 -8.16 18.18 5.15
N PHE A 19 -9.46 17.95 5.08
CA PHE A 19 -10.09 16.97 4.21
C PHE A 19 -10.14 17.51 2.78
N PRO A 20 -9.96 16.66 1.75
CA PRO A 20 -9.74 15.21 1.78
C PRO A 20 -8.25 14.80 1.81
N ILE A 21 -7.93 13.65 2.42
CA ILE A 21 -6.62 13.00 2.23
C ILE A 21 -6.53 12.51 0.79
N PRO A 22 -5.58 13.02 -0.03
CA PRO A 22 -5.41 12.53 -1.39
C PRO A 22 -5.09 11.03 -1.39
N GLY A 23 -5.80 10.25 -2.21
CA GLY A 23 -5.61 8.80 -2.31
C GLY A 23 -6.75 7.95 -1.76
N LEU A 24 -7.62 8.50 -0.91
CA LEU A 24 -8.86 7.85 -0.44
C LEU A 24 -9.88 7.67 -1.58
N GLU A 25 -9.89 8.60 -2.52
CA GLU A 25 -10.79 8.59 -3.69
C GLU A 25 -10.32 7.63 -4.80
N LEU A 26 -9.18 6.94 -4.59
CA LEU A 26 -8.66 5.99 -5.56
C LEU A 26 -9.48 4.70 -5.54
N ASN A 27 -10.25 4.55 -6.62
CA ASN A 27 -11.36 3.65 -6.90
C ASN A 27 -11.17 2.18 -6.45
N ASP A 28 -12.15 1.63 -5.72
CA ASP A 28 -12.17 0.20 -5.31
C ASP A 28 -12.25 -0.74 -6.53
N GLU A 29 -12.81 -0.30 -7.66
CA GLU A 29 -12.86 -1.05 -8.92
C GLU A 29 -11.47 -1.39 -9.48
N PHE A 30 -10.49 -0.50 -9.27
CA PHE A 30 -9.10 -0.78 -9.63
C PHE A 30 -8.49 -1.86 -8.73
N ASP A 31 -8.87 -1.85 -7.45
CA ASP A 31 -8.37 -2.80 -6.45
C ASP A 31 -8.92 -4.20 -6.73
N ASP A 32 -10.18 -4.29 -7.14
CA ASP A 32 -10.81 -5.53 -7.58
C ASP A 32 -10.17 -6.03 -8.88
N CYS A 33 -9.97 -5.15 -9.87
CA CYS A 33 -9.29 -5.51 -11.12
C CYS A 33 -7.87 -6.07 -10.89
N ILE A 34 -7.05 -5.39 -10.08
CA ILE A 34 -5.69 -5.88 -9.75
C ILE A 34 -5.78 -7.23 -9.05
N THR A 35 -6.71 -7.40 -8.11
CA THR A 35 -6.87 -8.67 -7.39
C THR A 35 -7.18 -9.80 -8.37
N ASP A 36 -8.12 -9.58 -9.30
CA ASP A 36 -8.54 -10.57 -10.28
C ASP A 36 -7.41 -10.92 -11.26
N HIS A 37 -6.71 -9.92 -11.82
CA HIS A 37 -5.62 -10.17 -12.77
C HIS A 37 -4.40 -10.81 -12.11
N LEU A 38 -4.10 -10.46 -10.84
CA LEU A 38 -3.06 -11.15 -10.08
C LEU A 38 -3.42 -12.60 -9.77
N MET A 39 -4.71 -12.91 -9.60
CA MET A 39 -5.19 -14.28 -9.40
C MET A 39 -5.11 -15.14 -10.66
N GLU A 40 -5.30 -14.53 -11.82
CA GLU A 40 -5.32 -15.21 -13.11
C GLU A 40 -3.94 -15.21 -13.81
N GLU A 41 -2.90 -14.65 -13.16
CA GLU A 41 -1.57 -14.39 -13.75
C GLU A 41 -1.64 -13.57 -15.04
N GLU A 42 -2.68 -12.75 -15.16
CA GLU A 42 -2.94 -11.90 -16.32
C GLU A 42 -2.18 -10.57 -16.25
N ASP A 43 -2.06 -9.91 -17.39
CA ASP A 43 -1.37 -8.63 -17.47
C ASP A 43 -2.17 -7.54 -16.75
N LEU A 44 -1.50 -6.74 -15.93
CA LEU A 44 -2.15 -5.66 -15.17
C LEU A 44 -2.44 -4.43 -16.04
N ASP A 45 -1.97 -4.43 -17.30
CA ASP A 45 -2.13 -3.34 -18.26
C ASP A 45 -3.61 -2.93 -18.46
N ASP A 46 -4.53 -3.89 -18.42
CA ASP A 46 -5.97 -3.64 -18.56
C ASP A 46 -6.58 -2.92 -17.34
N CYS A 47 -6.00 -3.09 -16.15
CA CYS A 47 -6.43 -2.37 -14.95
C CYS A 47 -5.98 -0.90 -14.95
N PHE A 48 -4.86 -0.56 -15.59
CA PHE A 48 -4.31 0.82 -15.57
C PHE A 48 -5.13 1.82 -16.41
N GLY A 49 -6.03 1.35 -17.28
CA GLY A 49 -6.95 2.21 -18.03
C GLY A 49 -8.13 2.76 -17.21
N ILE A 50 -8.35 2.24 -16.00
CA ILE A 50 -9.49 2.57 -15.16
C ILE A 50 -9.16 3.79 -14.28
N GLY A 51 -9.90 4.89 -14.44
CA GLY A 51 -9.91 6.00 -13.48
C GLY A 51 -8.79 7.03 -13.57
N GLY A 52 -7.99 7.06 -14.66
CA GLY A 52 -7.12 8.19 -15.00
C GLY A 52 -5.94 8.49 -14.05
N THR A 53 -5.68 7.62 -13.07
CA THR A 53 -4.59 7.79 -12.09
C THR A 53 -3.32 7.12 -12.59
N THR A 54 -2.16 7.75 -12.36
CA THR A 54 -0.87 7.12 -12.70
C THR A 54 -0.47 6.06 -11.67
N VAL A 55 -0.38 4.80 -12.10
CA VAL A 55 -0.03 3.68 -11.22
C VAL A 55 1.33 3.08 -11.56
N SER A 56 2.13 2.79 -10.55
CA SER A 56 3.36 2.00 -10.63
C SER A 56 3.16 0.69 -9.90
N VAL A 57 3.54 -0.45 -10.50
CA VAL A 57 3.48 -1.76 -9.85
C VAL A 57 4.89 -2.32 -9.70
N PHE A 58 5.17 -2.93 -8.55
CA PHE A 58 6.46 -3.55 -8.24
C PHE A 58 6.24 -4.96 -7.65
N PRO A 59 6.99 -6.00 -8.08
CA PRO A 59 8.14 -5.94 -8.99
C PRO A 59 7.83 -6.07 -10.49
N ASN A 60 6.60 -6.42 -10.86
CA ASN A 60 6.27 -6.78 -12.25
C ASN A 60 6.01 -5.58 -13.20
N GLY A 61 5.79 -4.38 -12.67
CA GLY A 61 5.46 -3.20 -13.48
C GLY A 61 6.63 -2.23 -13.66
N ASN A 62 6.32 -1.06 -14.24
CA ASN A 62 7.30 -0.02 -14.53
C ASN A 62 7.64 0.83 -13.29
N SER A 63 8.18 0.20 -12.24
CA SER A 63 8.62 0.84 -10.98
C SER A 63 9.69 1.93 -11.13
N ARG A 64 10.24 2.11 -12.35
CA ARG A 64 11.13 3.23 -12.70
C ARG A 64 10.37 4.52 -13.01
N ARG A 65 9.06 4.46 -13.30
CA ARG A 65 8.19 5.63 -13.41
C ARG A 65 7.60 5.96 -12.05
N CYS A 66 7.37 7.24 -11.82
CA CYS A 66 6.66 7.73 -10.65
C CYS A 66 5.17 7.76 -10.97
N GLY A 67 4.35 7.15 -10.13
CA GLY A 67 2.89 7.25 -10.18
C GLY A 67 2.36 7.91 -8.92
N GLU A 68 1.14 8.41 -8.98
CA GLU A 68 0.37 8.84 -7.81
C GLU A 68 0.10 7.66 -6.87
N ARG A 69 -0.03 6.45 -7.44
CA ARG A 69 -0.19 5.19 -6.71
C ARG A 69 0.98 4.24 -6.98
N LEU A 70 1.56 3.70 -5.91
CA LEU A 70 2.48 2.56 -5.98
C LEU A 70 1.80 1.32 -5.42
N VAL A 71 1.79 0.22 -6.17
CA VAL A 71 1.31 -1.10 -5.75
C VAL A 71 2.51 -2.04 -5.60
N ILE A 72 2.62 -2.68 -4.44
CA ILE A 72 3.72 -3.57 -4.07
C ILE A 72 3.17 -4.97 -3.84
N LEU A 73 3.59 -5.91 -4.68
CA LEU A 73 3.16 -7.32 -4.65
C LEU A 73 4.01 -8.09 -3.65
N THR A 74 3.55 -8.25 -2.41
CA THR A 74 4.38 -8.73 -1.31
C THR A 74 4.75 -10.20 -1.43
N ASP A 75 3.87 -11.04 -1.95
CA ASP A 75 4.16 -12.47 -2.17
C ASP A 75 5.34 -12.64 -3.14
N LYS A 76 5.38 -11.88 -4.24
CA LYS A 76 6.50 -11.93 -5.18
C LYS A 76 7.82 -11.47 -4.56
N LEU A 77 7.79 -10.47 -3.67
CA LEU A 77 9.01 -10.03 -2.99
C LEU A 77 9.56 -11.10 -2.06
N VAL A 78 8.68 -11.81 -1.34
CA VAL A 78 9.08 -12.87 -0.41
C VAL A 78 9.48 -14.14 -1.16
N ASP A 79 8.63 -14.63 -2.05
CA ASP A 79 8.76 -15.95 -2.66
C ASP A 79 9.80 -15.99 -3.78
N GLU A 80 9.86 -14.95 -4.62
CA GLU A 80 10.77 -14.92 -5.77
C GLU A 80 12.11 -14.23 -5.45
N ARG A 81 12.10 -13.26 -4.51
CA ARG A 81 13.28 -12.43 -4.23
C ARG A 81 13.85 -12.61 -2.83
N GLY A 82 13.16 -13.32 -1.94
CA GLY A 82 13.63 -13.54 -0.57
C GLY A 82 13.75 -12.25 0.25
N TRP A 83 12.97 -11.21 -0.08
CA TRP A 83 13.07 -9.92 0.57
C TRP A 83 12.57 -9.97 2.02
N ALA A 84 13.20 -9.18 2.86
CA ALA A 84 12.74 -8.86 4.19
C ALA A 84 12.44 -7.36 4.31
N TRP A 85 12.16 -6.92 5.54
CA TRP A 85 11.90 -5.52 5.85
C TRP A 85 13.03 -4.58 5.40
N ALA A 86 14.29 -5.00 5.47
CA ALA A 86 15.44 -4.15 5.17
C ALA A 86 15.44 -3.72 3.69
N GLU A 87 15.29 -4.70 2.79
CA GLU A 87 15.24 -4.50 1.34
C GLU A 87 14.00 -3.68 0.96
N LEU A 88 12.84 -3.97 1.56
CA LEU A 88 11.64 -3.21 1.31
C LEU A 88 11.77 -1.75 1.76
N LYS A 89 12.35 -1.52 2.95
CA LYS A 89 12.58 -0.18 3.48
C LYS A 89 13.52 0.61 2.58
N GLU A 90 14.63 0.01 2.16
CA GLU A 90 15.59 0.64 1.25
C GLU A 90 14.91 1.05 -0.06
N PHE A 91 14.15 0.13 -0.67
CA PHE A 91 13.36 0.42 -1.87
C PHE A 91 12.37 1.58 -1.66
N LEU A 92 11.60 1.57 -0.57
CA LEU A 92 10.64 2.64 -0.27
C LEU A 92 11.33 3.99 -0.09
N CYS A 93 12.46 4.04 0.61
CA CYS A 93 13.25 5.26 0.79
C CYS A 93 13.73 5.81 -0.57
N GLU A 94 14.31 4.95 -1.41
CA GLU A 94 14.76 5.34 -2.75
C GLU A 94 13.60 5.82 -3.63
N TYR A 95 12.50 5.06 -3.68
CA TYR A 95 11.33 5.40 -4.48
C TYR A 95 10.74 6.74 -4.04
N LEU A 96 10.50 6.94 -2.75
CA LEU A 96 9.93 8.18 -2.22
C LEU A 96 10.84 9.39 -2.42
N SER A 97 12.16 9.20 -2.30
CA SER A 97 13.13 10.30 -2.55
C SER A 97 13.09 10.80 -4.00
N ARG A 98 12.75 9.91 -4.94
CA ARG A 98 12.67 10.22 -6.37
C ARG A 98 11.28 10.69 -6.79
N CYS A 99 10.24 10.11 -6.19
CA CYS A 99 8.87 10.18 -6.69
C CYS A 99 7.92 10.99 -5.80
N ARG A 100 8.40 11.67 -4.75
CA ARG A 100 7.54 12.54 -3.93
C ARG A 100 7.86 14.03 -4.15
N PRO A 101 6.87 14.85 -4.57
CA PRO A 101 5.61 14.47 -5.25
C PRO A 101 5.88 13.83 -6.64
N PRO A 102 4.97 13.00 -7.23
CA PRO A 102 3.52 12.95 -7.03
C PRO A 102 2.92 11.80 -6.19
N VAL A 103 3.70 10.92 -5.55
CA VAL A 103 3.13 9.76 -4.83
C VAL A 103 2.22 10.20 -3.68
N ILE A 104 0.98 9.70 -3.68
CA ILE A 104 -0.05 9.95 -2.65
C ILE A 104 -0.64 8.67 -2.04
N ARG A 105 -0.47 7.50 -2.68
CA ARG A 105 -0.88 6.20 -2.11
C ARG A 105 0.17 5.11 -2.35
N ILE A 106 0.49 4.36 -1.30
CA ILE A 106 1.28 3.13 -1.38
C ILE A 106 0.42 1.98 -0.89
N GLN A 107 0.16 1.03 -1.76
CA GLN A 107 -0.63 -0.16 -1.48
C GLN A 107 0.26 -1.39 -1.49
N PHE A 108 0.15 -2.19 -0.45
CA PHE A 108 0.75 -3.51 -0.38
C PHE A 108 -0.34 -4.53 -0.66
N HIS A 109 -0.06 -5.51 -1.51
CA HIS A 109 -1.00 -6.53 -1.92
C HIS A 109 -0.34 -7.91 -1.86
N GLY A 110 -0.92 -8.82 -1.08
CA GLY A 110 -0.38 -10.18 -0.93
C GLY A 110 -0.94 -10.93 0.28
N SER A 111 -0.49 -12.17 0.45
CA SER A 111 -0.89 -12.98 1.60
C SER A 111 -0.49 -12.34 2.93
N ARG A 112 -1.25 -12.64 4.00
CA ARG A 112 -0.89 -12.29 5.37
C ARG A 112 0.52 -12.78 5.72
N HIS A 113 0.90 -13.94 5.19
CA HIS A 113 2.23 -14.51 5.42
C HIS A 113 3.32 -13.58 4.88
N SER A 114 3.23 -13.13 3.63
CA SER A 114 4.23 -12.23 3.06
C SER A 114 4.24 -10.85 3.72
N MET A 115 3.06 -10.33 4.10
CA MET A 115 2.93 -9.10 4.89
C MET A 115 3.66 -9.19 6.24
N GLN A 116 3.56 -10.33 6.92
CA GLN A 116 4.27 -10.59 8.18
C GLN A 116 5.77 -10.77 7.95
N ALA A 117 6.17 -11.52 6.92
CA ALA A 117 7.57 -11.75 6.57
C ALA A 117 8.31 -10.43 6.24
N LEU A 118 7.68 -9.55 5.46
CA LEU A 118 8.19 -8.22 5.16
C LEU A 118 8.09 -7.26 6.35
N GLY A 119 7.41 -7.64 7.43
CA GLY A 119 7.30 -6.81 8.62
C GLY A 119 6.33 -5.65 8.53
N LEU A 120 5.35 -5.74 7.64
CA LEU A 120 4.25 -4.78 7.50
C LEU A 120 3.17 -5.03 8.56
N MET A 121 2.92 -6.30 8.88
CA MET A 121 1.93 -6.73 9.87
C MET A 121 2.55 -7.36 11.13
N LYS A 122 1.81 -7.32 12.24
CA LYS A 122 2.16 -8.06 13.46
C LYS A 122 2.20 -9.56 13.18
N GLY A 123 3.18 -10.25 13.77
CA GLY A 123 3.25 -11.72 13.76
C GLY A 123 2.20 -12.41 14.64
N SER A 124 1.41 -11.65 15.40
CA SER A 124 0.35 -12.19 16.27
C SER A 124 -0.91 -12.56 15.49
N ALA A 125 -1.80 -13.34 16.13
CA ALA A 125 -3.11 -13.67 15.60
C ALA A 125 -3.99 -12.43 15.32
N ASN A 126 -3.84 -11.37 16.12
CA ASN A 126 -4.59 -10.12 15.95
C ASN A 126 -4.13 -9.34 14.72
N ILE A 127 -5.09 -8.74 14.02
CA ILE A 127 -4.87 -7.82 12.92
C ILE A 127 -4.18 -6.55 13.44
N GLY A 128 -3.27 -6.01 12.62
CA GLY A 128 -2.62 -4.73 12.90
C GLY A 128 -1.23 -4.62 12.29
N ALA A 129 -0.80 -3.38 12.07
CA ALA A 129 0.51 -3.07 11.56
C ALA A 129 1.62 -3.41 12.56
N ALA A 130 2.77 -3.85 12.05
CA ALA A 130 3.96 -4.01 12.88
C ALA A 130 4.42 -2.63 13.37
N LYS A 131 4.85 -2.55 14.63
CA LYS A 131 5.31 -1.29 15.24
C LYS A 131 6.35 -0.55 14.39
N ARG A 132 7.32 -1.27 13.83
CA ARG A 132 8.36 -0.70 12.96
C ARG A 132 7.83 -0.08 11.65
N PHE A 133 6.73 -0.61 11.14
CA PHE A 133 6.11 -0.11 9.91
C PHE A 133 5.25 1.10 10.24
N ASP A 134 4.49 1.05 11.32
CA ASP A 134 3.70 2.18 11.87
C ASP A 134 4.60 3.40 12.12
N GLU A 135 5.74 3.22 12.82
CA GLU A 135 6.75 4.27 13.05
C GLU A 135 7.36 4.82 11.74
N ALA A 136 7.47 3.98 10.70
CA ALA A 136 7.98 4.41 9.40
C ALA A 136 6.94 5.26 8.64
N VAL A 137 5.66 4.91 8.72
CA VAL A 137 4.56 5.71 8.14
C VAL A 137 4.51 7.09 8.79
N ASP A 138 4.54 7.14 10.13
CA ASP A 138 4.59 8.39 10.88
C ASP A 138 5.77 9.27 10.42
N TRP A 139 6.95 8.68 10.28
CA TRP A 139 8.15 9.40 9.83
C TRP A 139 8.00 9.95 8.41
N VAL A 140 7.42 9.16 7.49
CA VAL A 140 7.17 9.59 6.11
C VAL A 140 6.20 10.76 6.06
N ASN A 141 5.18 10.79 6.93
CA ASN A 141 4.12 11.79 6.89
C ASN A 141 4.30 12.98 7.86
N ALA A 142 5.27 12.93 8.79
CA ALA A 142 5.55 14.03 9.71
C ALA A 142 6.10 15.31 9.02
N SER A 143 6.63 15.22 7.80
CA SER A 143 7.24 16.36 7.12
C SER A 143 6.22 17.19 6.32
N LYS A 144 5.95 18.43 6.76
CA LYS A 144 5.12 19.39 6.00
C LYS A 144 5.69 19.75 4.62
N GLN A 145 7.00 19.57 4.41
CA GLN A 145 7.65 19.78 3.11
C GLN A 145 7.33 18.67 2.11
N MET A 146 6.75 17.56 2.59
CA MET A 146 6.39 16.40 1.80
C MET A 146 4.87 16.31 1.55
N ALA A 147 4.12 17.39 1.77
CA ALA A 147 2.69 17.42 1.48
C ALA A 147 2.39 17.15 -0.01
N PRO A 148 1.32 16.40 -0.33
CA PRO A 148 0.32 15.83 0.60
C PRO A 148 0.80 14.57 1.35
N PRO A 149 0.17 14.20 2.48
CA PRO A 149 0.44 12.94 3.16
C PRO A 149 0.18 11.74 2.22
N ILE A 150 0.91 10.65 2.42
CA ILE A 150 0.76 9.42 1.66
C ILE A 150 -0.14 8.47 2.44
N LEU A 151 -1.19 7.97 1.79
CA LEU A 151 -2.01 6.88 2.31
C LEU A 151 -1.30 5.54 2.09
N PHE A 152 -1.08 4.81 3.17
CA PHE A 152 -0.60 3.43 3.12
C PHE A 152 -1.77 2.46 3.30
N THR A 153 -1.85 1.45 2.43
CA THR A 153 -2.89 0.41 2.48
C THR A 153 -2.23 -0.97 2.52
N LEU A 154 -2.65 -1.85 3.42
CA LEU A 154 -2.32 -3.27 3.39
C LEU A 154 -3.56 -4.06 2.99
N ASP A 155 -3.56 -4.62 1.78
CA ASP A 155 -4.58 -5.52 1.26
C ASP A 155 -4.09 -6.96 1.34
N PHE A 156 -4.70 -7.78 2.22
CA PHE A 156 -4.17 -9.10 2.51
C PHE A 156 -5.21 -10.20 2.74
N TRP A 157 -4.79 -11.45 2.53
CA TRP A 157 -5.62 -12.65 2.67
C TRP A 157 -4.94 -13.78 3.45
N TYR A 158 -5.72 -14.69 4.04
CA TYR A 158 -5.25 -15.78 4.90
C TYR A 158 -5.07 -17.13 4.17
N GLY A 159 -5.26 -17.13 2.85
CA GLY A 159 -5.18 -18.31 2.00
C GLY A 159 -5.69 -18.00 0.60
N HIS A 160 -7.01 -18.00 0.42
CA HIS A 160 -7.62 -17.64 -0.87
C HIS A 160 -7.91 -16.12 -0.95
N PRO A 161 -7.60 -15.43 -2.05
CA PRO A 161 -7.69 -13.96 -2.14
C PRO A 161 -9.13 -13.39 -2.11
N LEU A 162 -10.15 -14.24 -2.32
CA LEU A 162 -11.58 -13.87 -2.28
C LEU A 162 -12.08 -13.40 -0.90
N ARG A 163 -11.29 -13.55 0.16
CA ARG A 163 -11.55 -12.96 1.49
C ARG A 163 -10.37 -12.10 1.89
N LYS A 164 -10.41 -10.85 1.41
CA LYS A 164 -9.42 -9.82 1.71
C LYS A 164 -9.83 -9.01 2.93
N ASP A 165 -8.88 -8.80 3.82
CA ASP A 165 -8.93 -7.77 4.86
C ASP A 165 -8.06 -6.59 4.41
N ARG A 166 -8.38 -5.39 4.92
CA ARG A 166 -7.68 -4.15 4.58
C ARG A 166 -7.29 -3.40 5.84
N LEU A 167 -6.07 -2.86 5.86
CA LEU A 167 -5.60 -1.92 6.88
C LEU A 167 -5.16 -0.62 6.26
N PHE A 168 -5.52 0.50 6.91
CA PHE A 168 -5.11 1.83 6.50
C PHE A 168 -4.17 2.49 7.51
N LEU A 169 -3.14 3.15 7.01
CA LEU A 169 -2.19 3.95 7.78
C LEU A 169 -1.90 5.27 7.07
N VAL A 170 -1.80 6.35 7.83
CA VAL A 170 -1.42 7.70 7.40
C VAL A 170 -0.50 8.27 8.47
#